data_AF-A0A943PRV7-F1
#
_entry.id   AF-A0A943PRV7-F1
#
_cell.length_a   1.000
_cell.length_b   1.000
_cell.length_c   1.000
_cell.angle_alpha   90.00
_cell.angle_beta   90.00
_cell.angle_gamma   90.00
#
_symmetry.space_group_name_H-M   'P 1'
#
loop_
_entity.id
_entity.type
_entity.pdbx_description
1 polymer ?
#
loop_
_entity_poly.entity_id
_entity_poly.type
_entity_poly.pdbx_seq_one_letter_code
_entity_poly.pdbx_strand_id
1 'polypeptide(L)'
;MAENNTKKTVSTSTVVIIVLSIVIVLLLVFGTILFFIMNSNKNENSATVDNTNSQVVAKNETKEDASSSNGTANTSTTNTQPVSTGNISDDWKDCEFIFNNKAYKLYFPYSDLKNDGWSFDLADYGYANGYVMNPGNKVSGTISLENPNFDSTVRIGFINDSNTIKDITECNIWSFEVDNAFVDDDETPVSFTLPKGIHNGSSLQDVINAYGEPKDSYRADSLGYWNYTYQDEYSKYFRLTIYDDKGVTAFSYDMH
;
A
#
# COMPACT_ATOMS: atom_id res chain seq x y z
N MET A 1 -22.70 -52.69 -7.98
CA MET A 1 -23.86 -52.07 -8.66
C MET A 1 -23.74 -50.57 -8.44
N ALA A 2 -23.68 -49.79 -9.51
CA ALA A 2 -23.17 -48.41 -9.51
C ALA A 2 -24.15 -47.39 -8.92
N GLU A 3 -23.64 -46.44 -8.14
CA GLU A 3 -24.35 -45.23 -7.68
C GLU A 3 -24.48 -44.22 -8.82
N ASN A 4 -25.69 -43.71 -9.02
CA ASN A 4 -26.05 -42.78 -10.07
C ASN A 4 -25.99 -41.33 -9.53
N ASN A 5 -24.96 -40.57 -9.91
CA ASN A 5 -24.83 -39.15 -9.58
C ASN A 5 -25.44 -38.28 -10.68
N THR A 6 -26.71 -37.88 -10.50
CA THR A 6 -27.39 -36.96 -11.43
C THR A 6 -26.97 -35.51 -11.14
N LYS A 7 -26.13 -34.94 -12.00
CA LYS A 7 -25.69 -33.54 -11.93
C LYS A 7 -26.87 -32.62 -12.28
N LYS A 8 -27.31 -31.79 -11.33
CA LYS A 8 -28.40 -30.81 -11.53
C LYS A 8 -27.95 -29.72 -12.51
N THR A 9 -28.53 -29.69 -13.69
CA THR A 9 -28.32 -28.62 -14.69
C THR A 9 -29.24 -27.44 -14.38
N VAL A 10 -28.65 -26.26 -14.19
CA VAL A 10 -29.39 -24.99 -14.01
C VAL A 10 -29.99 -24.57 -15.35
N SER A 11 -31.27 -24.17 -15.35
CA SER A 11 -31.96 -23.78 -16.59
C SER A 11 -31.46 -22.42 -17.10
N THR A 12 -31.46 -22.25 -18.41
CA THR A 12 -31.01 -21.02 -19.09
C THR A 12 -31.73 -19.77 -18.58
N SER A 13 -33.02 -19.89 -18.22
CA SER A 13 -33.79 -18.79 -17.62
C SER A 13 -33.26 -18.35 -16.26
N THR A 14 -32.78 -19.28 -15.43
CA THR A 14 -32.17 -18.95 -14.14
C THR A 14 -30.83 -18.24 -14.32
N VAL A 15 -30.03 -18.63 -15.31
CA VAL A 15 -28.76 -17.96 -15.63
C VAL A 15 -29.00 -16.52 -16.11
N VAL A 16 -29.99 -16.32 -16.98
CA VAL A 16 -30.34 -14.97 -17.47
C VAL A 16 -30.80 -14.04 -16.34
N ILE A 17 -31.60 -14.56 -15.40
CA ILE A 17 -32.05 -13.76 -14.23
C ILE A 17 -30.86 -13.36 -13.36
N ILE A 18 -29.93 -14.28 -13.07
CA ILE A 18 -28.74 -13.99 -12.27
C ILE A 18 -27.88 -12.91 -12.94
N VAL A 19 -27.66 -13.00 -14.25
CA VAL A 19 -26.87 -12.00 -15.00
C VAL A 19 -27.56 -10.63 -14.97
N LEU A 20 -28.89 -10.59 -15.15
CA LEU A 20 -29.63 -9.32 -15.14
C LEU A 20 -29.59 -8.66 -13.75
N SER A 21 -29.67 -9.46 -12.68
CA SER A 21 -29.54 -8.96 -11.31
C SER A 21 -28.15 -8.36 -11.04
N ILE A 22 -27.08 -8.99 -11.52
CA ILE A 22 -25.70 -8.49 -11.36
C ILE A 22 -25.52 -7.15 -12.10
N VAL A 23 -26.05 -7.04 -13.32
CA VAL A 23 -25.94 -5.80 -14.12
C VAL A 23 -26.67 -4.63 -13.45
N ILE A 24 -27.85 -4.86 -12.87
CA ILE A 24 -28.60 -3.82 -12.16
C ILE A 24 -27.83 -3.33 -10.92
N VAL A 25 -27.22 -4.24 -10.15
CA VAL A 25 -26.41 -3.87 -8.98
C VAL A 25 -25.20 -3.03 -9.40
N LEU A 26 -24.51 -3.41 -10.49
CA LEU A 26 -23.38 -2.65 -11.00
C LEU A 26 -23.79 -1.23 -11.42
N LEU A 27 -24.93 -1.06 -12.11
CA LEU A 27 -25.41 0.26 -12.51
C LEU A 27 -25.75 1.16 -11.32
N LEU A 28 -26.27 0.61 -10.22
CA LEU A 28 -26.55 1.37 -9.00
C LEU A 28 -25.25 1.83 -8.31
N VAL A 29 -24.23 0.98 -8.27
CA VAL A 29 -22.92 1.32 -7.69
C VAL A 29 -22.20 2.39 -8.51
N PHE A 30 -22.20 2.27 -9.84
CA PHE A 30 -21.60 3.30 -10.70
C PHE A 30 -22.37 4.63 -10.64
N GLY A 31 -23.70 4.58 -10.51
CA GLY A 31 -24.53 5.77 -10.37
C GLY A 31 -24.23 6.57 -9.09
N THR A 32 -23.95 5.90 -7.97
CA THR A 32 -23.60 6.58 -6.72
C THR A 32 -22.22 7.21 -6.78
N ILE A 33 -21.23 6.53 -7.38
CA ILE A 33 -19.86 7.05 -7.51
C ILE A 33 -19.83 8.35 -8.33
N LEU A 34 -20.55 8.39 -9.46
CA LEU A 34 -20.64 9.59 -10.30
C LEU A 34 -21.34 10.77 -9.59
N PHE A 35 -22.32 10.48 -8.73
CA PHE A 35 -23.02 11.51 -7.95
C PHE A 35 -22.11 12.17 -6.90
N PHE A 36 -21.22 11.39 -6.26
CA PHE A 36 -20.25 11.93 -5.30
C PHE A 36 -19.17 12.78 -5.98
N ILE A 37 -18.66 12.36 -7.14
CA ILE A 37 -17.64 13.12 -7.90
C ILE A 37 -18.19 14.50 -8.34
N MET A 38 -19.47 14.59 -8.72
CA MET A 38 -20.08 15.86 -9.13
C MET A 38 -20.31 16.85 -7.97
N ASN A 39 -20.34 16.41 -6.72
CA ASN A 39 -20.63 17.27 -5.56
C ASN A 39 -19.38 17.86 -4.90
N SER A 40 -18.18 17.30 -5.15
CA SER A 40 -16.93 17.79 -4.54
C SER A 40 -16.32 19.03 -5.22
N ASN A 41 -16.80 19.42 -6.40
CA ASN A 41 -16.27 20.57 -7.16
C ASN A 41 -16.85 21.95 -6.80
N LYS A 42 -17.51 22.07 -5.64
CA LYS A 42 -17.87 23.38 -5.08
C LYS A 42 -17.26 23.47 -3.70
N ASN A 43 -16.17 24.23 -3.56
CA ASN A 43 -15.98 25.29 -2.56
C ASN A 43 -14.51 25.73 -2.53
N GLU A 44 -14.12 26.69 -3.38
CA GLU A 44 -12.97 27.56 -3.12
C GLU A 44 -13.45 29.02 -3.05
N ASN A 45 -13.37 29.62 -1.85
CA ASN A 45 -12.83 30.97 -1.61
C ASN A 45 -13.04 31.40 -0.16
N SER A 46 -11.98 31.88 0.50
CA SER A 46 -11.89 33.28 0.98
C SER A 46 -10.67 33.54 1.90
N ALA A 47 -9.81 34.48 1.47
CA ALA A 47 -9.10 35.53 2.23
C ALA A 47 -7.94 35.15 3.22
N THR A 48 -6.66 35.37 2.84
CA THR A 48 -5.71 36.49 3.20
C THR A 48 -5.21 36.51 4.66
N VAL A 49 -3.93 36.75 4.99
CA VAL A 49 -3.17 38.02 4.87
C VAL A 49 -1.65 37.80 5.13
N ASP A 50 -0.85 38.64 4.48
CA ASP A 50 0.61 38.86 4.55
C ASP A 50 1.23 39.11 5.95
N ASN A 51 2.53 38.78 6.08
CA ASN A 51 3.50 39.63 6.79
C ASN A 51 4.94 39.33 6.33
N THR A 52 5.53 40.35 5.69
CA THR A 52 6.95 40.51 5.37
C THR A 52 7.71 41.11 6.55
N ASN A 53 8.88 40.56 6.92
CA ASN A 53 9.93 41.43 7.44
C ASN A 53 11.37 40.98 7.12
N SER A 54 12.12 41.97 6.65
CA SER A 54 13.48 42.03 6.13
C SER A 54 14.63 41.68 7.09
N GLN A 55 15.71 41.15 6.48
CA GLN A 55 17.15 41.47 6.59
C GLN A 55 17.80 41.60 7.99
N VAL A 56 19.03 41.13 8.22
CA VAL A 56 20.28 41.84 7.87
C VAL A 56 21.51 40.92 8.07
N VAL A 57 22.29 40.78 6.98
CA VAL A 57 23.77 40.88 6.84
C VAL A 57 24.70 40.08 7.77
N ALA A 58 25.54 39.20 7.18
CA ALA A 58 26.99 39.44 7.08
C ALA A 58 27.69 38.42 6.17
N LYS A 59 28.52 38.98 5.30
CA LYS A 59 29.32 38.41 4.22
C LYS A 59 30.70 38.06 4.77
N ASN A 60 31.29 36.94 4.34
CA ASN A 60 32.74 36.83 4.21
C ASN A 60 33.08 36.03 2.94
N GLU A 61 33.74 36.74 2.03
CA GLU A 61 34.50 36.25 0.85
C GLU A 61 35.78 35.54 1.38
N THR A 62 36.59 34.74 0.70
CA THR A 62 36.99 34.50 -0.71
C THR A 62 37.79 33.17 -0.63
N LYS A 63 37.81 32.23 -1.58
CA LYS A 63 38.65 32.26 -2.80
C LYS A 63 38.37 31.06 -3.71
N GLU A 64 38.42 31.39 -4.99
CA GLU A 64 38.37 30.56 -6.19
C GLU A 64 39.45 29.48 -6.24
N ASP A 65 39.13 28.36 -6.90
CA ASP A 65 39.92 27.96 -8.06
C ASP A 65 39.01 27.32 -9.12
N ALA A 66 39.16 27.78 -10.36
CA ALA A 66 38.35 27.38 -11.50
C ALA A 66 39.16 26.43 -12.38
N SER A 67 38.55 25.32 -12.82
CA SER A 67 38.98 24.64 -14.03
C SER A 67 37.78 24.03 -14.74
N SER A 68 37.45 24.60 -15.89
CA SER A 68 36.43 24.10 -16.82
C SER A 68 36.97 22.98 -17.70
N SER A 69 36.17 21.94 -17.90
CA SER A 69 36.16 21.14 -19.14
C SER A 69 34.75 20.64 -19.43
N ASN A 70 34.32 20.84 -20.67
CA ASN A 70 32.98 20.58 -21.24
C ASN A 70 32.68 19.10 -21.51
N GLY A 71 31.37 18.78 -21.50
CA GLY A 71 30.71 17.62 -22.12
C GLY A 71 30.56 16.42 -21.18
N THR A 72 29.38 15.88 -20.86
CA THR A 72 28.13 15.73 -21.61
C THR A 72 26.99 15.62 -20.59
N ALA A 73 25.89 16.33 -20.81
CA ALA A 73 24.71 16.26 -19.97
C ALA A 73 24.01 14.90 -20.13
N ASN A 74 24.32 13.96 -19.22
CA ASN A 74 23.37 12.91 -18.87
C ASN A 74 22.40 13.52 -17.87
N THR A 75 21.14 13.69 -18.29
CA THR A 75 20.02 13.93 -17.38
C THR A 75 19.86 12.70 -16.52
N SER A 76 20.64 12.63 -15.44
CA SER A 76 20.43 11.69 -14.35
C SER A 76 19.23 12.22 -13.58
N THR A 77 18.07 11.59 -13.75
CA THR A 77 16.96 11.73 -12.81
C THR A 77 17.41 11.17 -11.47
N THR A 78 17.96 12.05 -10.63
CA THR A 78 18.28 11.75 -9.24
C THR A 78 16.98 11.57 -8.45
N ASN A 79 16.39 10.37 -8.52
CA ASN A 79 15.52 9.85 -7.48
C ASN A 79 16.39 9.53 -6.27
N THR A 80 16.77 10.58 -5.53
CA THR A 80 17.50 10.40 -4.27
C THR A 80 16.48 10.05 -3.21
N GLN A 81 16.11 8.77 -3.13
CA GLN A 81 15.27 8.23 -2.07
C GLN A 81 15.99 8.34 -0.71
N PRO A 82 15.25 8.56 0.39
CA PRO A 82 15.83 8.74 1.71
C PRO A 82 16.57 7.48 2.16
N VAL A 83 17.73 7.68 2.78
CA VAL A 83 18.49 6.63 3.46
C VAL A 83 17.64 6.12 4.62
N SER A 84 17.28 4.84 4.54
CA SER A 84 16.52 4.13 5.56
C SER A 84 17.24 4.17 6.93
N THR A 85 16.51 4.58 7.97
CA THR A 85 16.97 4.54 9.36
C THR A 85 16.33 3.35 10.09
N GLY A 86 17.03 2.22 10.10
CA GLY A 86 16.60 1.01 10.83
C GLY A 86 17.27 -0.24 10.28
N ASN A 87 17.62 -1.18 11.16
CA ASN A 87 18.08 -2.50 10.74
C ASN A 87 16.89 -3.46 10.84
N ILE A 88 16.53 -4.09 9.72
CA ILE A 88 15.57 -5.20 9.65
C ILE A 88 16.30 -6.48 9.26
N SER A 89 15.70 -7.64 9.53
CA SER A 89 16.22 -8.93 9.06
C SER A 89 16.37 -8.98 7.53
N ASP A 90 17.31 -9.81 7.06
CA ASP A 90 17.48 -10.17 5.65
C ASP A 90 16.53 -11.29 5.18
N ASP A 91 15.82 -11.94 6.11
CA ASP A 91 14.83 -12.96 5.79
C ASP A 91 13.42 -12.35 5.75
N TRP A 92 12.77 -12.41 4.58
CA TRP A 92 11.38 -11.99 4.41
C TRP A 92 10.43 -12.74 5.35
N LYS A 93 10.79 -13.95 5.79
CA LYS A 93 9.99 -14.73 6.74
C LYS A 93 9.90 -14.10 8.12
N ASP A 94 10.75 -13.14 8.46
CA ASP A 94 10.65 -12.44 9.74
C ASP A 94 9.56 -11.36 9.74
N CYS A 95 8.97 -11.06 8.58
CA CYS A 95 7.90 -10.07 8.40
C CYS A 95 8.28 -8.69 8.94
N GLU A 96 9.54 -8.33 8.74
CA GLU A 96 10.10 -7.03 9.07
C GLU A 96 10.24 -6.19 7.79
N PHE A 97 9.95 -4.91 7.91
CA PHE A 97 10.04 -3.94 6.83
C PHE A 97 10.25 -2.55 7.40
N ILE A 98 10.71 -1.63 6.57
CA ILE A 98 10.81 -0.22 6.89
C ILE A 98 9.77 0.50 6.07
N PHE A 99 8.98 1.34 6.72
CA PHE A 99 7.91 2.11 6.12
C PHE A 99 8.04 3.55 6.58
N ASN A 100 8.13 4.49 5.65
CA ASN A 100 8.38 5.91 5.92
C ASN A 100 9.51 6.13 6.95
N ASN A 101 10.63 5.45 6.73
CA ASN A 101 11.87 5.52 7.53
C ASN A 101 11.76 4.95 8.96
N LYS A 102 10.70 4.21 9.29
CA LYS A 102 10.55 3.51 10.58
C LYS A 102 10.45 2.01 10.36
N ALA A 103 11.17 1.24 11.16
CA ALA A 103 11.14 -0.22 11.11
C ALA A 103 9.89 -0.75 11.82
N TYR A 104 9.26 -1.74 11.19
CA TYR A 104 8.08 -2.45 11.65
C TYR A 104 8.33 -3.96 11.58
N LYS A 105 7.70 -4.67 12.50
CA LYS A 105 7.55 -6.12 12.47
C LYS A 105 6.08 -6.42 12.67
N LEU A 106 5.45 -7.21 11.78
CA LEU A 106 4.04 -7.58 11.94
C LEU A 106 3.73 -8.06 13.37
N TYR A 107 2.46 -7.91 13.75
CA TYR A 107 1.95 -7.95 15.13
C TYR A 107 2.35 -6.73 15.99
N PHE A 108 2.69 -5.60 15.35
CA PHE A 108 2.86 -4.32 16.05
C PHE A 108 1.50 -3.65 16.31
N PRO A 109 1.40 -2.75 17.31
CA PRO A 109 0.14 -2.09 17.63
C PRO A 109 -0.24 -1.02 16.60
N TYR A 110 -1.52 -0.93 16.25
CA TYR A 110 -2.02 0.12 15.33
C TYR A 110 -1.68 1.55 15.80
N SER A 111 -1.55 1.75 17.11
CA SER A 111 -1.14 3.03 17.68
C SER A 111 0.15 3.59 17.08
N ASP A 112 1.05 2.73 16.62
CA ASP A 112 2.32 3.18 16.03
C ASP A 112 2.10 3.88 14.69
N LEU A 113 1.17 3.38 13.85
CA LEU A 113 0.76 4.04 12.60
C LEU A 113 -0.07 5.28 12.88
N LYS A 114 -0.99 5.20 13.86
CA LYS A 114 -1.82 6.32 14.28
C LYS A 114 -0.98 7.52 14.74
N ASN A 115 0.08 7.27 15.50
CA ASN A 115 1.02 8.30 15.94
C ASN A 115 1.80 8.94 14.77
N ASP A 116 1.95 8.22 13.66
CA ASP A 116 2.60 8.69 12.44
C ASP A 116 1.60 9.33 11.44
N GLY A 117 0.37 9.60 11.88
CA GLY A 117 -0.65 10.33 11.12
C GLY A 117 -1.52 9.47 10.21
N TRP A 118 -1.43 8.14 10.30
CA TRP A 118 -2.31 7.24 9.57
C TRP A 118 -3.64 7.06 10.30
N SER A 119 -4.75 7.13 9.57
CA SER A 119 -6.09 6.97 10.11
C SER A 119 -7.01 6.21 9.16
N PHE A 120 -8.17 5.81 9.66
CA PHE A 120 -9.27 5.27 8.87
C PHE A 120 -10.58 5.64 9.56
N ASP A 121 -11.67 5.74 8.78
CA ASP A 121 -13.01 5.89 9.33
C ASP A 121 -13.76 4.56 9.29
N LEU A 122 -14.24 4.11 10.45
CA LEU A 122 -15.06 2.90 10.55
C LEU A 122 -16.43 3.07 9.87
N ALA A 123 -16.92 4.30 9.70
CA ALA A 123 -18.16 4.57 8.99
C ALA A 123 -18.12 4.09 7.53
N ASP A 124 -16.96 4.17 6.87
CA ASP A 124 -16.76 3.70 5.50
C ASP A 124 -16.98 2.19 5.34
N TYR A 125 -16.87 1.46 6.45
CA TYR A 125 -17.07 0.01 6.54
C TYR A 125 -18.40 -0.36 7.20
N GLY A 126 -19.29 0.61 7.46
CA GLY A 126 -20.60 0.40 8.08
C GLY A 126 -20.58 0.32 9.61
N TYR A 127 -19.48 0.74 10.26
CA TYR A 127 -19.26 0.66 11.71
C TYR A 127 -19.13 2.03 12.37
N ALA A 128 -20.04 2.96 12.07
CA ALA A 128 -20.00 4.34 12.60
C ALA A 128 -20.03 4.45 14.15
N ASN A 129 -20.42 3.39 14.86
CA ASN A 129 -20.47 3.36 16.33
C ASN A 129 -19.30 2.57 16.97
N GLY A 130 -18.23 2.35 16.21
CA GLY A 130 -17.07 1.56 16.65
C GLY A 130 -17.17 0.09 16.27
N TYR A 131 -16.07 -0.62 16.47
CA TYR A 131 -15.97 -2.05 16.18
C TYR A 131 -15.17 -2.77 17.27
N VAL A 132 -15.80 -3.75 17.89
CA VAL A 132 -15.23 -4.52 19.00
C VAL A 132 -14.67 -5.84 18.50
N MET A 133 -13.42 -6.11 18.86
CA MET A 133 -12.69 -7.32 18.52
C MET A 133 -12.64 -8.27 19.72
N ASN A 134 -13.21 -9.46 19.59
CA ASN A 134 -13.04 -10.51 20.61
C ASN A 134 -11.63 -11.13 20.53
N PRO A 135 -11.14 -11.77 21.61
CA PRO A 135 -9.90 -12.54 21.58
C PRO A 135 -9.81 -13.48 20.36
N GLY A 136 -8.69 -13.43 19.65
CA GLY A 136 -8.40 -14.21 18.46
C GLY A 136 -9.09 -13.76 17.17
N ASN A 137 -9.92 -12.71 17.20
CA ASN A 137 -10.54 -12.18 15.98
C ASN A 137 -9.50 -11.58 15.04
N LYS A 138 -9.66 -11.82 13.74
CA LYS A 138 -8.89 -11.23 12.64
C LYS A 138 -9.84 -10.51 11.68
N VAL A 139 -9.46 -9.31 11.24
CA VAL A 139 -10.03 -8.62 10.08
C VAL A 139 -8.98 -8.66 8.97
N SER A 140 -9.37 -9.08 7.77
CA SER A 140 -8.49 -9.15 6.59
C SER A 140 -7.92 -7.77 6.21
N GLY A 141 -6.85 -7.78 5.38
CA GLY A 141 -6.19 -6.60 4.82
C GLY A 141 -7.07 -5.75 3.89
N THR A 142 -8.21 -5.28 4.39
CA THR A 142 -9.22 -4.53 3.65
C THR A 142 -9.49 -3.15 4.25
N ILE A 143 -8.86 -2.82 5.37
CA ILE A 143 -8.97 -1.48 5.94
C ILE A 143 -7.91 -0.60 5.29
N SER A 144 -8.35 0.26 4.37
CA SER A 144 -7.52 1.32 3.78
C SER A 144 -7.23 2.39 4.83
N LEU A 145 -5.97 2.80 4.90
CA LEU A 145 -5.51 3.91 5.72
C LEU A 145 -5.35 5.17 4.86
N GLU A 146 -5.57 6.31 5.49
CA GLU A 146 -5.39 7.63 4.95
C GLU A 146 -4.28 8.36 5.71
N ASN A 147 -3.46 9.12 4.98
CA ASN A 147 -2.52 10.07 5.55
C ASN A 147 -2.38 11.24 4.57
N PRO A 148 -2.68 12.49 4.97
CA PRO A 148 -2.72 13.62 4.05
C PRO A 148 -1.37 14.01 3.43
N ASN A 149 -0.27 13.37 3.86
CA ASN A 149 1.06 13.61 3.32
C ASN A 149 1.44 12.64 2.19
N PHE A 150 0.61 11.63 1.89
CA PHE A 150 0.93 10.59 0.93
C PHE A 150 -0.28 10.19 0.09
N ASP A 151 -0.04 9.84 -1.17
CA ASP A 151 -1.06 9.50 -2.16
C ASP A 151 -1.13 7.98 -2.44
N SER A 152 -0.30 7.20 -1.74
CA SER A 152 -0.26 5.75 -1.85
C SER A 152 -1.48 5.06 -1.26
N THR A 153 -1.83 3.90 -1.81
CA THR A 153 -2.75 2.99 -1.15
C THR A 153 -2.02 2.19 -0.08
N VAL A 154 -2.49 2.29 1.17
CA VAL A 154 -2.00 1.48 2.29
C VAL A 154 -3.19 0.75 2.90
N ARG A 155 -3.09 -0.58 3.05
CA ARG A 155 -4.14 -1.39 3.69
C ARG A 155 -3.59 -2.22 4.82
N ILE A 156 -4.41 -2.44 5.83
CA ILE A 156 -4.04 -3.23 7.01
C ILE A 156 -5.12 -4.23 7.40
N GLY A 157 -4.68 -5.31 8.05
CA GLY A 157 -5.53 -6.26 8.74
C GLY A 157 -5.29 -6.24 10.25
N PHE A 158 -6.36 -6.21 11.03
CA PHE A 158 -6.33 -6.16 12.49
C PHE A 158 -6.43 -7.55 13.13
N ILE A 159 -5.69 -7.77 14.21
CA ILE A 159 -5.82 -8.94 15.07
C ILE A 159 -5.95 -8.51 16.53
N ASN A 160 -6.90 -9.12 17.24
CA ASN A 160 -6.86 -9.12 18.70
C ASN A 160 -6.16 -10.40 19.17
N ASP A 161 -4.86 -10.32 19.37
CA ASP A 161 -4.01 -11.41 19.88
C ASP A 161 -3.96 -11.49 21.41
N SER A 162 -4.77 -10.67 22.10
CA SER A 162 -4.90 -10.68 23.55
C SER A 162 -6.00 -11.62 24.03
N ASN A 163 -6.09 -11.80 25.35
CA ASN A 163 -7.16 -12.57 26.01
C ASN A 163 -8.35 -11.71 26.47
N THR A 164 -8.37 -10.42 26.13
CA THR A 164 -9.46 -9.50 26.49
C THR A 164 -10.14 -8.94 25.24
N ILE A 165 -11.39 -8.52 25.40
CA ILE A 165 -12.11 -7.76 24.37
C ILE A 165 -11.44 -6.38 24.22
N LYS A 166 -11.30 -5.91 22.98
CA LYS A 166 -10.67 -4.62 22.65
C LYS A 166 -11.47 -3.86 21.58
N ASP A 167 -11.34 -2.54 21.55
CA ASP A 167 -11.68 -1.79 20.34
C ASP A 167 -10.68 -2.13 19.23
N ILE A 168 -11.12 -2.09 17.96
CA ILE A 168 -10.24 -2.36 16.82
C ILE A 168 -9.02 -1.43 16.79
N THR A 169 -9.15 -0.18 17.25
CA THR A 169 -8.04 0.78 17.29
C THR A 169 -7.00 0.48 18.37
N GLU A 170 -7.27 -0.47 19.26
CA GLU A 170 -6.36 -0.96 20.30
C GLU A 170 -5.72 -2.32 19.93
N CYS A 171 -5.98 -2.81 18.73
CA CYS A 171 -5.53 -4.10 18.23
C CYS A 171 -4.18 -4.00 17.47
N ASN A 172 -3.57 -5.16 17.25
CA ASN A 172 -2.31 -5.30 16.51
C ASN A 172 -2.57 -5.50 15.02
N ILE A 173 -1.54 -5.26 14.20
CA ILE A 173 -1.58 -5.40 12.75
C ILE A 173 -0.97 -6.74 12.33
N TRP A 174 -1.75 -7.64 11.73
CA TRP A 174 -1.26 -8.94 11.25
C TRP A 174 -1.05 -9.01 9.74
N SER A 175 -1.57 -8.03 9.01
CA SER A 175 -1.46 -7.90 7.56
C SER A 175 -1.19 -6.44 7.20
N PHE A 176 -0.27 -6.20 6.28
CA PHE A 176 0.13 -4.87 5.85
C PHE A 176 0.42 -4.88 4.34
N GLU A 177 -0.17 -3.94 3.62
CA GLU A 177 -0.06 -3.78 2.17
C GLU A 177 0.25 -2.32 1.83
N VAL A 178 1.15 -2.14 0.87
CA VAL A 178 1.44 -0.86 0.21
C VAL A 178 1.33 -1.07 -1.28
N ASP A 179 0.66 -0.16 -1.98
CA ASP A 179 0.63 -0.08 -3.43
C ASP A 179 0.85 1.37 -3.91
N ASN A 180 1.98 1.57 -4.59
CA ASN A 180 2.39 2.84 -5.20
C ASN A 180 2.17 2.86 -6.73
N ALA A 181 1.60 1.80 -7.34
CA ALA A 181 1.59 1.65 -8.79
C ALA A 181 0.89 2.80 -9.53
N PHE A 182 -0.10 3.40 -8.88
CA PHE A 182 -0.98 4.44 -9.42
C PHE A 182 -0.76 5.82 -8.80
N VAL A 183 0.30 6.01 -8.02
CA VAL A 183 0.69 7.35 -7.56
C VAL A 183 1.26 8.10 -8.76
N ASP A 184 0.73 9.30 -9.03
CA ASP A 184 1.17 10.13 -10.16
C ASP A 184 2.57 10.72 -9.91
N ASP A 185 3.27 11.13 -10.97
CA ASP A 185 4.66 11.60 -10.89
C ASP A 185 4.83 12.90 -10.07
N ASP A 186 3.76 13.70 -9.94
CA ASP A 186 3.71 14.92 -9.13
C ASP A 186 3.10 14.71 -7.73
N GLU A 187 2.73 13.48 -7.39
CA GLU A 187 2.21 13.07 -6.09
C GLU A 187 3.30 12.46 -5.19
N THR A 188 2.98 12.26 -3.91
CA THR A 188 3.94 11.82 -2.90
C THR A 188 3.70 10.35 -2.51
N PRO A 189 4.47 9.39 -3.05
CA PRO A 189 4.35 8.00 -2.63
C PRO A 189 4.98 7.79 -1.25
N VAL A 190 4.47 6.84 -0.49
CA VAL A 190 5.15 6.30 0.70
C VAL A 190 6.46 5.61 0.30
N SER A 191 7.44 5.63 1.20
CA SER A 191 8.66 4.86 1.06
C SER A 191 8.56 3.52 1.79
N PHE A 192 9.14 2.48 1.21
CA PHE A 192 9.36 1.22 1.90
C PHE A 192 10.71 0.60 1.57
N THR A 193 11.25 -0.14 2.52
CA THR A 193 12.42 -1.01 2.32
C THR A 193 12.13 -2.36 2.95
N LEU A 194 12.38 -3.40 2.19
CA LEU A 194 12.14 -4.80 2.50
C LEU A 194 13.50 -5.49 2.74
N PRO A 195 13.49 -6.72 3.26
CA PRO A 195 14.70 -7.48 3.52
C PRO A 195 15.68 -7.51 2.33
N LYS A 196 16.99 -7.54 2.60
CA LYS A 196 18.04 -7.42 1.59
C LYS A 196 17.98 -6.13 0.75
N GLY A 197 17.28 -5.11 1.23
CA GLY A 197 17.26 -3.77 0.64
C GLY A 197 16.33 -3.60 -0.56
N ILE A 198 15.39 -4.52 -0.80
CA ILE A 198 14.40 -4.33 -1.88
C ILE A 198 13.46 -3.17 -1.53
N HIS A 199 13.26 -2.23 -2.43
CA HIS A 199 12.49 -1.01 -2.19
C HIS A 199 11.66 -0.65 -3.43
N ASN A 200 10.88 0.43 -3.33
CA ASN A 200 10.13 0.96 -4.48
C ASN A 200 11.10 1.23 -5.65
N GLY A 201 10.83 0.66 -6.83
CA GLY A 201 11.68 0.78 -7.99
C GLY A 201 12.74 -0.30 -8.18
N SER A 202 12.94 -1.21 -7.21
CA SER A 202 13.87 -2.35 -7.40
C SER A 202 13.43 -3.18 -8.60
N SER A 203 14.39 -3.67 -9.38
CA SER A 203 14.07 -4.42 -10.60
C SER A 203 13.62 -5.85 -10.28
N LEU A 204 12.99 -6.51 -11.25
CA LEU A 204 12.69 -7.94 -11.18
C LEU A 204 13.95 -8.78 -10.87
N GLN A 205 15.09 -8.41 -11.47
CA GLN A 205 16.35 -9.12 -11.25
C GLN A 205 16.87 -8.92 -9.82
N ASP A 206 16.72 -7.73 -9.24
CA ASP A 206 17.08 -7.49 -7.84
C ASP A 206 16.25 -8.37 -6.91
N VAL A 207 14.93 -8.48 -7.18
CA VAL A 207 14.03 -9.36 -6.43
C VAL A 207 14.46 -10.82 -6.50
N ILE A 208 14.75 -11.34 -7.70
CA ILE A 208 15.23 -12.72 -7.88
C ILE A 208 16.58 -12.94 -7.18
N ASN A 209 17.51 -11.99 -7.27
CA ASN A 209 18.80 -12.08 -6.58
C ASN A 209 18.64 -12.08 -5.05
N ALA A 210 17.69 -11.31 -4.54
CA ALA A 210 17.41 -11.21 -3.11
C ALA A 210 16.70 -12.46 -2.58
N TYR A 211 15.61 -12.89 -3.21
CA TYR A 211 14.70 -13.86 -2.61
C TYR A 211 14.68 -15.22 -3.34
N GLY A 212 15.32 -15.33 -4.49
CA GLY A 212 15.23 -16.50 -5.37
C GLY A 212 13.90 -16.56 -6.12
N GLU A 213 13.59 -17.75 -6.64
CA GLU A 213 12.33 -17.99 -7.34
C GLU A 213 11.13 -17.94 -6.38
N PRO A 214 10.03 -17.26 -6.74
CA PRO A 214 8.83 -17.24 -5.93
C PRO A 214 8.17 -18.62 -5.89
N LYS A 215 7.33 -18.84 -4.87
CA LYS A 215 6.51 -20.04 -4.78
C LYS A 215 5.47 -20.10 -5.90
N ASP A 216 4.90 -18.95 -6.23
CA ASP A 216 3.94 -18.77 -7.31
C ASP A 216 4.16 -17.42 -8.00
N SER A 217 3.87 -17.35 -9.30
CA SER A 217 4.00 -16.13 -10.09
C SER A 217 2.87 -15.99 -11.10
N TYR A 218 2.42 -14.75 -11.27
CA TYR A 218 1.41 -14.38 -12.26
C TYR A 218 1.93 -13.22 -13.10
N ARG A 219 1.76 -13.31 -14.43
CA ARG A 219 2.10 -12.25 -15.38
C ARG A 219 0.84 -11.62 -15.91
N ALA A 220 0.74 -10.29 -15.81
CA ALA A 220 -0.28 -9.51 -16.50
C ALA A 220 0.33 -8.81 -17.72
N ASP A 221 0.45 -9.50 -18.85
CA ASP A 221 1.12 -8.96 -20.05
C ASP A 221 0.49 -7.65 -20.55
N SER A 222 -0.84 -7.52 -20.47
CA SER A 222 -1.53 -6.31 -20.91
C SER A 222 -1.30 -5.09 -20.01
N LEU A 223 -0.90 -5.32 -18.75
CA LEU A 223 -0.67 -4.28 -17.77
C LEU A 223 0.82 -4.11 -17.44
N GLY A 224 1.69 -4.96 -18.01
CA GLY A 224 3.14 -4.85 -17.89
C GLY A 224 3.68 -5.12 -16.48
N TYR A 225 3.13 -6.09 -15.75
CA TYR A 225 3.65 -6.42 -14.41
C TYR A 225 3.65 -7.92 -14.08
N TRP A 226 4.50 -8.28 -13.12
CA TRP A 226 4.51 -9.55 -12.41
C TRP A 226 3.91 -9.42 -11.01
N ASN A 227 3.18 -10.44 -10.58
CA ASN A 227 2.87 -10.69 -9.18
C ASN A 227 3.67 -11.89 -8.72
N TYR A 228 4.57 -11.70 -7.75
CA TYR A 228 5.36 -12.77 -7.14
C TYR A 228 4.84 -13.06 -5.75
N THR A 229 4.65 -14.35 -5.44
CA THR A 229 4.22 -14.81 -4.12
C THR A 229 5.28 -15.73 -3.53
N TYR A 230 5.83 -15.32 -2.39
CA TYR A 230 6.62 -16.16 -1.50
C TYR A 230 5.74 -16.63 -0.35
N GLN A 231 5.98 -17.88 0.09
CA GLN A 231 5.12 -18.54 1.04
C GLN A 231 5.92 -19.48 1.96
N ASP A 232 5.64 -19.43 3.26
CA ASP A 232 6.24 -20.30 4.28
C ASP A 232 5.15 -21.13 4.96
N GLU A 233 5.09 -22.42 4.62
CA GLU A 233 4.19 -23.43 5.22
C GLU A 233 2.72 -22.97 5.44
N TYR A 234 2.19 -22.15 4.53
CA TYR A 234 0.84 -21.53 4.62
C TYR A 234 0.62 -20.58 5.81
N SER A 235 1.66 -20.30 6.60
CA SER A 235 1.60 -19.39 7.76
C SER A 235 1.98 -17.95 7.42
N LYS A 236 2.83 -17.76 6.40
CA LYS A 236 3.29 -16.44 5.98
C LYS A 236 3.22 -16.31 4.47
N TYR A 237 2.71 -15.17 4.02
CA TYR A 237 2.70 -14.78 2.62
C TYR A 237 3.40 -13.45 2.48
N PHE A 238 4.30 -13.38 1.50
CA PHE A 238 4.97 -12.17 1.11
C PHE A 238 4.81 -12.01 -0.40
N ARG A 239 4.14 -10.94 -0.83
CA ARG A 239 3.80 -10.72 -2.23
C ARG A 239 4.37 -9.42 -2.72
N LEU A 240 4.74 -9.38 -3.99
CA LEU A 240 5.29 -8.22 -4.68
C LEU A 240 4.58 -8.01 -6.02
N THR A 241 4.26 -6.76 -6.32
CA THR A 241 3.88 -6.33 -7.68
C THR A 241 5.08 -5.62 -8.29
N ILE A 242 5.49 -6.07 -9.48
CA ILE A 242 6.73 -5.64 -10.14
C ILE A 242 6.39 -5.27 -11.58
N TYR A 243 6.31 -3.98 -11.86
CA TYR A 243 6.08 -3.43 -13.19
C TYR A 243 7.36 -3.46 -14.04
N ASP A 244 7.20 -3.63 -15.35
CA ASP A 244 8.31 -3.69 -16.30
C ASP A 244 9.07 -2.35 -16.40
N ASP A 245 8.34 -1.24 -16.31
CA ASP A 245 8.84 0.13 -16.45
C ASP A 245 9.13 0.80 -15.10
N LYS A 246 8.41 0.43 -14.04
CA LYS A 246 8.54 1.02 -12.70
C LYS A 246 9.28 0.14 -11.68
N GLY A 247 9.53 -1.14 -11.95
CA GLY A 247 10.07 -2.08 -10.95
C GLY A 247 9.05 -2.42 -9.85
N VAL A 248 9.52 -2.75 -8.65
CA VAL A 248 8.64 -3.04 -7.49
C VAL A 248 7.82 -1.79 -7.14
N THR A 249 6.51 -1.89 -7.20
CA THR A 249 5.59 -0.80 -6.83
C THR A 249 4.72 -1.13 -5.62
N ALA A 250 4.57 -2.41 -5.30
CA ALA A 250 3.71 -2.84 -4.21
C ALA A 250 4.29 -4.04 -3.47
N PHE A 251 3.97 -4.14 -2.19
CA PHE A 251 4.20 -5.34 -1.40
C PHE A 251 3.04 -5.61 -0.44
N SER A 252 2.89 -6.87 -0.04
CA SER A 252 2.06 -7.22 1.12
C SER A 252 2.69 -8.32 1.95
N TYR A 253 2.50 -8.24 3.26
CA TYR A 253 2.73 -9.32 4.20
C TYR A 253 1.43 -9.75 4.85
N ASP A 254 1.19 -11.06 4.94
CA ASP A 254 0.11 -11.66 5.72
C ASP A 254 0.65 -12.79 6.62
N MET A 255 0.17 -12.83 7.87
CA MET A 255 0.47 -13.89 8.83
C MET A 255 -0.79 -14.63 9.31
N HIS A 256 -0.99 -15.86 8.82
CA HIS A 256 -2.17 -16.69 9.13
C HIS A 256 -2.04 -17.49 10.41
#